data_AF-A0A520GK97-F1
#
_entry.id   AF-A0A520GK97-F1
#
_cell.length_a   1.000
_cell.length_b   1.000
_cell.length_c   1.000
_cell.angle_alpha   90.00
_cell.angle_beta   90.00
_cell.angle_gamma   90.00
#
_symmetry.space_group_name_H-M   'P 1'
#
loop_
_entity.id
_entity.type
_entity.pdbx_description
1 polymer ?
#
loop_
_entity_poly.entity_id
_entity_poly.type
_entity_poly.pdbx_seq_one_letter_code
_entity_poly.pdbx_strand_id
1 'polypeptide(L)'
;MGFIRPRCLSFSARAVAALMFTVAAAGAAAQQQAADRFPAAAMSFLGAELPAMEEAVAAKDRDYFESAMGRMIDFSDSWGFRTHANPALARYPMCTEAVTDFLVVGLCRFKLATDACEPLLASNFNANLQRCRELAARN
;
A
#
# COMPACT_ATOMS: atom_id res chain seq x y z
N MET A 1 -31.04 -60.24 0.23
CA MET A 1 -30.53 -59.05 -0.50
C MET A 1 -31.26 -57.83 0.01
N GLY A 2 -30.61 -56.97 0.80
CA GLY A 2 -31.20 -55.74 1.33
C GLY A 2 -30.18 -54.62 1.24
N PHE A 3 -30.40 -53.66 0.33
CA PHE A 3 -29.61 -52.44 0.23
C PHE A 3 -30.24 -51.38 1.14
N ILE A 4 -29.56 -51.03 2.23
CA ILE A 4 -29.89 -49.87 3.06
C ILE A 4 -29.01 -48.71 2.58
N ARG A 5 -29.64 -47.70 1.95
CA ARG A 5 -29.00 -46.47 1.45
C ARG A 5 -28.66 -45.52 2.61
N PRO A 6 -27.44 -44.96 2.70
CA PRO A 6 -27.09 -43.99 3.72
C PRO A 6 -27.56 -42.58 3.29
N ARG A 7 -28.71 -42.13 3.81
CA ARG A 7 -29.23 -40.76 3.63
C ARG A 7 -28.73 -39.76 4.69
N CYS A 8 -27.85 -40.15 5.61
CA CYS A 8 -27.39 -39.28 6.71
C CYS A 8 -26.12 -38.47 6.41
N LEU A 9 -25.34 -38.79 5.36
CA LEU A 9 -24.05 -38.14 5.11
C LEU A 9 -24.16 -36.75 4.45
N SER A 10 -25.32 -36.38 3.90
CA SER A 10 -25.47 -35.15 3.11
C SER A 10 -25.82 -33.89 3.91
N PHE A 11 -26.30 -34.03 5.15
CA PHE A 11 -26.72 -32.89 5.97
C PHE A 11 -25.53 -32.24 6.69
N SER A 12 -24.60 -33.05 7.18
CA SER A 12 -23.42 -32.57 7.93
C SER A 12 -22.42 -31.81 7.05
N ALA A 13 -22.27 -32.20 5.78
CA ALA A 13 -21.37 -31.53 4.83
C ALA A 13 -21.83 -30.10 4.47
N ARG A 14 -23.16 -29.86 4.44
CA ARG A 14 -23.72 -28.54 4.14
C ARG A 14 -23.55 -27.53 5.27
N ALA A 15 -23.67 -27.98 6.52
CA ALA A 15 -23.50 -27.11 7.68
C ALA A 15 -22.04 -26.64 7.86
N VAL A 16 -21.08 -27.53 7.63
CA VAL A 16 -19.64 -27.18 7.68
C VAL A 16 -19.25 -26.23 6.55
N ALA A 17 -19.77 -26.44 5.34
CA ALA A 17 -19.55 -25.53 4.22
C ALA A 17 -20.13 -24.13 4.49
N ALA A 18 -21.35 -24.04 5.03
CA ALA A 18 -21.97 -22.75 5.35
C ALA A 18 -21.19 -21.96 6.40
N LEU A 19 -20.65 -22.62 7.43
CA LEU A 19 -19.79 -21.97 8.44
C LEU A 19 -18.49 -21.42 7.83
N MET A 20 -17.82 -22.19 6.96
CA MET A 20 -16.60 -21.76 6.27
C MET A 20 -16.85 -20.53 5.38
N PHE A 21 -17.99 -20.46 4.70
CA PHE A 21 -18.35 -19.30 3.86
C PHE A 21 -18.60 -18.02 4.67
N THR A 22 -19.20 -18.12 5.86
CA THR A 22 -19.44 -16.94 6.71
C THR A 22 -18.15 -16.33 7.26
N VAL A 23 -17.15 -17.15 7.60
CA VAL A 23 -15.87 -16.68 8.16
C VAL A 23 -15.02 -16.01 7.07
N ALA A 24 -14.99 -16.58 5.86
CA ALA A 24 -14.26 -16.00 4.74
C ALA A 24 -14.81 -14.62 4.30
N ALA A 25 -16.14 -14.46 4.31
CA ALA A 25 -16.78 -13.20 3.95
C ALA A 25 -16.47 -12.06 4.93
N ALA A 26 -16.39 -12.35 6.24
CA ALA A 26 -16.06 -11.36 7.26
C ALA A 26 -14.61 -10.85 7.13
N GLY A 27 -13.66 -11.73 6.83
CA GLY A 27 -12.26 -11.34 6.60
C GLY A 27 -12.08 -10.45 5.38
N ALA A 28 -12.78 -10.76 4.28
CA ALA A 28 -12.71 -9.95 3.06
C ALA A 28 -13.26 -8.52 3.26
N ALA A 29 -14.37 -8.37 3.98
CA ALA A 29 -14.94 -7.05 4.29
C ALA A 29 -13.99 -6.21 5.15
N ALA A 30 -13.44 -6.79 6.23
CA ALA A 30 -12.54 -6.09 7.15
C ALA A 30 -11.25 -5.63 6.45
N GLN A 31 -10.68 -6.47 5.58
CA GLN A 31 -9.50 -6.11 4.79
C GLN A 31 -9.80 -4.98 3.80
N GLN A 32 -11.00 -4.97 3.20
CA GLN A 32 -11.43 -3.91 2.28
C GLN A 32 -11.57 -2.56 2.98
N GLN A 33 -12.18 -2.54 4.17
CA GLN A 33 -12.36 -1.33 4.98
C GLN A 33 -11.03 -0.79 5.53
N ALA A 34 -10.05 -1.65 5.76
CA ALA A 34 -8.69 -1.22 6.04
C ALA A 34 -8.05 -0.58 4.81
N ALA A 35 -8.17 -1.20 3.63
CA ALA A 35 -7.63 -0.68 2.38
C ALA A 35 -8.26 0.66 1.95
N ASP A 36 -9.54 0.91 2.22
CA ASP A 36 -10.19 2.20 1.91
C ASP A 36 -9.52 3.40 2.60
N ARG A 37 -8.90 3.16 3.76
CA ARG A 37 -8.15 4.17 4.53
C ARG A 37 -6.72 4.40 4.01
N PHE A 38 -6.26 3.60 3.06
CA PHE A 38 -4.89 3.66 2.57
C PHE A 38 -4.53 5.02 1.94
N PRO A 39 -5.35 5.63 1.07
CA PRO A 39 -5.01 6.94 0.49
C PRO A 39 -4.77 8.02 1.56
N ALA A 40 -5.61 8.05 2.60
CA ALA A 40 -5.43 8.99 3.72
C ALA A 40 -4.14 8.71 4.51
N ALA A 41 -3.84 7.44 4.78
CA ALA A 41 -2.60 7.05 5.47
C ALA A 41 -1.35 7.37 4.64
N ALA A 42 -1.36 7.09 3.34
CA ALA A 42 -0.27 7.41 2.42
C ALA A 42 -0.02 8.92 2.36
N MET A 43 -1.09 9.73 2.27
CA MET A 43 -0.97 11.18 2.28
C MET A 43 -0.49 11.73 3.63
N SER A 44 -0.86 11.11 4.75
CA SER A 44 -0.32 11.49 6.06
C SER A 44 1.18 11.20 6.16
N PHE A 45 1.63 10.04 5.68
CA PHE A 45 3.04 9.68 5.63
C PHE A 45 3.83 10.65 4.74
N LEU A 46 3.38 10.84 3.50
CA LEU A 46 4.03 11.76 2.55
C LEU A 46 3.97 13.23 3.00
N GLY A 47 2.93 13.62 3.74
CA GLY A 47 2.81 14.96 4.31
C GLY A 47 3.87 15.26 5.37
N ALA A 48 4.35 14.24 6.08
CA ALA A 48 5.48 14.37 7.02
C ALA A 48 6.83 14.28 6.29
N GLU A 49 6.96 13.34 5.35
CA GLU A 49 8.25 13.07 4.70
C GLU A 49 8.67 14.15 3.69
N LEU A 50 7.74 14.69 2.89
CA LEU A 50 8.11 15.59 1.80
C LEU A 50 8.76 16.90 2.29
N PRO A 51 8.21 17.63 3.29
CA PRO A 51 8.87 18.81 3.81
C PRO A 51 10.24 18.49 4.43
N ALA A 52 10.33 17.41 5.21
CA ALA A 52 11.58 16.98 5.83
C ALA A 52 12.65 16.61 4.79
N MET A 53 12.24 15.96 3.69
CA MET A 53 13.11 15.65 2.56
C MET A 53 13.62 16.92 1.88
N GLU A 54 12.76 17.91 1.66
CA GLU A 54 13.16 19.17 1.03
C GLU A 54 14.16 19.95 1.89
N GLU A 55 13.96 19.96 3.21
CA GLU A 55 14.92 20.50 4.17
C GLU A 55 16.25 19.73 4.13
N ALA A 56 16.22 18.41 4.10
CA ALA A 56 17.41 17.57 4.03
C ALA A 56 18.20 17.79 2.72
N VAL A 57 17.51 17.95 1.59
CA VAL A 57 18.13 18.33 0.31
C VAL A 57 18.83 19.68 0.42
N ALA A 58 18.15 20.68 1.00
CA ALA A 58 18.72 22.02 1.18
C ALA A 58 19.94 22.02 2.13
N ALA A 59 19.87 21.25 3.22
CA ALA A 59 20.92 21.12 4.22
C ALA A 59 22.05 20.16 3.80
N LYS A 60 21.90 19.44 2.69
CA LYS A 60 22.78 18.33 2.28
C LYS A 60 22.93 17.25 3.35
N ASP A 61 21.84 16.99 4.08
CA ASP A 61 21.76 15.95 5.09
C ASP A 61 21.57 14.57 4.43
N ARG A 62 22.61 13.74 4.52
CA ARG A 62 22.60 12.37 3.97
C ARG A 62 21.91 11.38 4.90
N ASP A 63 21.95 11.65 6.20
CA ASP A 63 21.48 10.73 7.24
C ASP A 63 19.94 10.67 7.25
N TYR A 64 19.30 11.76 6.82
CA TYR A 64 17.87 11.77 6.53
C TYR A 64 17.47 10.63 5.58
N PHE A 65 18.19 10.42 4.47
CA PHE A 65 17.79 9.47 3.43
C PHE A 65 17.89 8.02 3.90
N GLU A 66 18.90 7.69 4.71
CA GLU A 66 19.02 6.37 5.32
C GLU A 66 17.85 6.11 6.28
N SER A 67 17.55 7.09 7.14
CA SER A 67 16.44 6.99 8.10
C SER A 67 15.07 6.93 7.41
N ALA A 68 14.88 7.72 6.35
CA ALA A 68 13.64 7.77 5.57
C ALA A 68 13.38 6.47 4.82
N MET A 69 14.43 5.78 4.35
CA MET A 69 14.30 4.43 3.78
C MET A 69 13.70 3.44 4.78
N GLY A 70 14.13 3.46 6.04
CA GLY A 70 13.56 2.63 7.10
C GLY A 70 12.08 2.92 7.31
N ARG A 71 11.69 4.20 7.44
CA ARG A 71 10.29 4.59 7.64
C ARG A 71 9.39 4.23 6.45
N MET A 72 9.89 4.39 5.22
CA MET A 72 9.19 3.97 4.01
C MET A 72 8.97 2.45 3.99
N ILE A 73 9.99 1.68 4.36
CA ILE A 73 9.92 0.22 4.47
C ILE A 73 8.87 -0.18 5.51
N ASP A 74 8.95 0.38 6.72
CA ASP A 74 8.03 0.06 7.82
C ASP A 74 6.58 0.40 7.44
N PHE A 75 6.37 1.57 6.82
CA PHE A 75 5.06 1.94 6.30
C PHE A 75 4.58 0.92 5.26
N SER A 76 5.42 0.58 4.27
CA SER A 76 5.03 -0.31 3.18
C SER A 76 4.77 -1.75 3.63
N ASP A 77 5.51 -2.23 4.62
CA ASP A 77 5.35 -3.54 5.24
C ASP A 77 4.06 -3.58 6.10
N SER A 78 3.78 -2.52 6.87
CA SER A 78 2.54 -2.41 7.67
C SER A 78 1.26 -2.47 6.84
N TRP A 79 1.34 -2.05 5.57
CA TRP A 79 0.25 -2.11 4.60
C TRP A 79 0.32 -3.32 3.65
N GLY A 80 1.39 -4.10 3.73
CA GLY A 80 1.57 -5.36 3.00
C GLY A 80 1.79 -5.22 1.49
N PHE A 81 2.05 -4.01 0.95
CA PHE A 81 2.30 -3.85 -0.49
C PHE A 81 3.77 -4.01 -0.90
N ARG A 82 4.70 -4.04 0.06
CA ARG A 82 6.12 -4.35 -0.21
C ARG A 82 6.40 -5.85 -0.26
N THR A 83 6.03 -6.60 0.79
CA THR A 83 6.40 -8.03 0.92
C THR A 83 5.44 -9.00 0.23
N HIS A 84 4.14 -8.67 0.20
CA HIS A 84 3.09 -9.62 -0.17
C HIS A 84 2.20 -9.16 -1.32
N ALA A 85 2.49 -8.00 -1.92
CA ALA A 85 1.68 -7.38 -2.96
C ALA A 85 0.18 -7.38 -2.62
N ASN A 86 -0.17 -6.77 -1.48
CA ASN A 86 -1.54 -6.71 -0.96
C ASN A 86 -2.55 -6.35 -2.07
N PRO A 87 -3.40 -7.31 -2.51
CA PRO A 87 -4.27 -7.10 -3.67
C PRO A 87 -5.37 -6.07 -3.39
N ALA A 88 -5.70 -5.81 -2.12
CA ALA A 88 -6.67 -4.78 -1.75
C ALA A 88 -6.18 -3.35 -2.07
N LEU A 89 -4.86 -3.17 -2.21
CA LEU A 89 -4.22 -1.91 -2.56
C LEU A 89 -3.99 -1.74 -4.07
N ALA A 90 -4.24 -2.78 -4.88
CA ALA A 90 -4.08 -2.72 -6.33
C ALA A 90 -4.96 -1.66 -7.02
N ARG A 91 -6.04 -1.21 -6.36
CA ARG A 91 -6.90 -0.09 -6.80
C ARG A 91 -6.34 1.30 -6.51
N TYR A 92 -5.25 1.39 -5.75
CA TYR A 92 -4.58 2.63 -5.38
C TYR A 92 -3.11 2.68 -5.84
N PRO A 93 -2.79 2.35 -7.11
CA PRO A 93 -1.41 2.29 -7.58
C PRO A 93 -0.73 3.66 -7.44
N MET A 94 -1.47 4.75 -7.68
CA MET A 94 -0.96 6.11 -7.51
C MET A 94 -0.43 6.40 -6.10
N CYS A 95 -1.04 5.81 -5.06
CA CYS A 95 -0.63 6.02 -3.68
C CYS A 95 0.55 5.13 -3.30
N THR A 96 0.57 3.86 -3.73
CA THR A 96 1.70 2.97 -3.48
C THR A 96 2.95 3.46 -4.22
N GLU A 97 2.81 3.90 -5.48
CA GLU A 97 3.91 4.45 -6.27
C GLU A 97 4.43 5.76 -5.67
N ALA A 98 3.55 6.68 -5.24
CA ALA A 98 4.02 7.91 -4.58
C ALA A 98 4.82 7.62 -3.30
N VAL A 99 4.42 6.62 -2.51
CA VAL A 99 5.15 6.22 -1.30
C VAL A 99 6.48 5.53 -1.62
N THR A 100 6.61 4.79 -2.72
CA THR A 100 7.89 4.17 -3.07
C THR A 100 8.85 5.16 -3.75
N ASP A 101 8.31 6.11 -4.51
CA ASP A 101 9.09 6.96 -5.39
C ASP A 101 9.60 8.23 -4.68
N PHE A 102 8.98 8.68 -3.58
CA PHE A 102 9.36 9.94 -2.93
C PHE A 102 10.85 9.96 -2.56
N LEU A 103 11.38 8.85 -2.03
CA LEU A 103 12.76 8.78 -1.60
C LEU A 103 13.72 8.79 -2.79
N VAL A 104 13.35 8.13 -3.90
CA VAL A 104 14.12 8.14 -5.15
C VAL A 104 14.17 9.55 -5.72
N VAL A 105 13.03 10.24 -5.76
CA VAL A 105 12.94 11.66 -6.15
C VAL A 105 13.79 12.54 -5.25
N GLY A 106 13.77 12.32 -3.94
CA GLY A 106 14.59 13.03 -2.98
C GLY A 106 16.09 12.84 -3.23
N LEU A 107 16.53 11.60 -3.41
CA LEU A 107 17.93 11.27 -3.72
C LEU A 107 18.39 11.89 -5.05
N CYS A 108 17.48 11.92 -6.02
CA CYS A 108 17.70 12.58 -7.30
C CYS A 108 17.93 14.08 -7.15
N ARG A 109 17.11 14.75 -6.34
CA ARG A 109 17.28 16.17 -6.01
C ARG A 109 18.57 16.41 -5.19
N PHE A 110 18.91 15.50 -4.29
CA PHE A 110 20.09 15.58 -3.43
C PHE A 110 21.41 15.52 -4.22
N LYS A 111 21.50 14.62 -5.20
CA LYS A 111 22.76 14.33 -5.91
C LYS A 111 23.17 15.38 -6.94
N LEU A 112 22.32 16.38 -7.26
CA LEU A 112 22.54 17.43 -8.28
C LEU A 112 22.87 16.92 -9.70
N ALA A 113 22.86 15.61 -9.93
CA ALA A 113 23.21 14.95 -11.18
C ALA A 113 21.93 14.54 -11.91
N THR A 114 21.41 15.47 -12.72
CA THR A 114 20.19 15.28 -13.54
C THR A 114 20.30 14.15 -14.56
N ASP A 115 21.52 13.69 -14.84
CA ASP A 115 21.87 12.61 -15.75
C ASP A 115 21.68 11.20 -15.14
N ALA A 116 21.67 11.08 -13.81
CA ALA A 116 21.42 9.81 -13.12
C ALA A 116 19.93 9.55 -12.83
N CYS A 117 19.07 10.55 -13.05
CA CYS A 117 17.67 10.50 -12.70
C CYS A 117 16.80 10.42 -13.94
N GLU A 118 15.86 9.49 -13.94
CA GLU A 118 15.00 9.27 -15.10
C GLU A 118 14.21 10.55 -15.42
N PRO A 119 14.19 11.02 -16.69
CA PRO A 119 13.64 12.33 -17.05
C PRO A 119 12.19 12.57 -16.65
N LEU A 120 11.40 11.49 -16.47
CA LEU A 120 9.99 11.54 -16.11
C LEU A 120 9.71 11.19 -14.66
N LEU A 121 10.73 10.87 -13.85
CA LEU A 121 10.52 10.41 -12.48
C LEU A 121 9.77 11.46 -11.64
N ALA A 122 10.25 12.70 -11.66
CA ALA A 122 9.66 13.77 -10.86
C ALA A 122 8.24 14.14 -11.34
N SER A 123 7.99 14.13 -12.66
CA SER A 123 6.67 14.45 -13.20
C SER A 123 5.66 13.33 -12.90
N ASN A 124 6.06 12.07 -13.04
CA ASN A 124 5.24 10.90 -12.69
C ASN A 124 4.92 10.89 -11.19
N PHE A 125 5.93 11.08 -10.34
CA PHE A 125 5.75 11.18 -8.90
C PHE A 125 4.73 12.28 -8.54
N ASN A 126 4.87 13.49 -9.11
CA ASN A 126 3.95 14.59 -8.82
C ASN A 126 2.51 14.28 -9.29
N ALA A 127 2.34 13.64 -10.45
CA ALA A 127 1.04 13.21 -10.93
C ALA A 127 0.41 12.15 -9.99
N ASN A 128 1.21 11.19 -9.53
CA ASN A 128 0.79 10.14 -8.62
C ASN A 128 0.40 10.71 -7.25
N LEU A 129 1.22 11.61 -6.70
CA LEU A 129 0.96 12.32 -5.45
C LEU A 129 -0.36 13.11 -5.53
N GLN A 130 -0.59 13.83 -6.63
CA GLN A 130 -1.81 14.60 -6.81
C GLN A 130 -3.04 13.70 -6.90
N ARG A 131 -3.00 12.61 -7.68
CA ARG A 131 -4.11 11.64 -7.74
C ARG A 131 -4.35 10.95 -6.40
N CYS A 132 -3.29 10.64 -5.64
CA CYS A 132 -3.43 10.07 -4.31
C CYS A 132 -4.10 11.06 -3.33
N ARG A 133 -3.71 12.33 -3.37
CA ARG A 133 -4.34 13.41 -2.59
C ARG A 133 -5.83 13.54 -2.91
N GLU A 134 -6.20 13.46 -4.17
CA GLU A 134 -7.60 13.50 -4.61
C GLU A 134 -8.41 12.31 -4.11
N LEU A 135 -7.81 11.13 -3.98
CA LEU A 135 -8.45 9.96 -3.40
C LEU A 135 -8.58 10.09 -1.87
N ALA A 136 -7.53 10.56 -1.20
CA ALA A 136 -7.52 10.79 0.23
C ALA A 136 -8.56 11.84 0.67
N ALA A 137 -8.88 12.81 -0.18
CA ALA A 137 -9.90 13.82 0.11
C ALA A 137 -11.34 13.29 0.00
N ARG A 138 -11.55 12.11 -0.60
CA ARG A 138 -12.88 11.52 -0.85
C ARG A 138 -13.23 10.36 0.09
N ASN A 139 -12.24 9.81 0.79
CA ASN A 139 -12.36 8.67 1.71
C ASN A 139 -12.16 9.11 3.15
#